data_AF-A0A7S3BRL8-F1
#
_entry.id   AF-A0A7S3BRL8-F1
#
_cell.length_a   1.000
_cell.length_b   1.000
_cell.length_c   1.000
_cell.angle_alpha   90.00
_cell.angle_beta   90.00
_cell.angle_gamma   90.00
#
_symmetry.space_group_name_H-M   'P 1'
#
loop_
_entity.id
_entity.type
_entity.pdbx_description
1 polymer ?
#
loop_
_entity_poly.entity_id
_entity_poly.type
_entity_poly.pdbx_seq_one_letter_code
_entity_poly.pdbx_strand_id
1 'polypeptide(L)'
;MSDRRILVLFGSQTGCAEEVALQIVQDAARRGLEVRCMAMEDYELTHLPSERCVVCVASTTGEGEVPDNMRSFWRFLLRKDLPPGSLSNLMHACFGLGDSSYPKFNYAAKRLHRRLEHLGSTALLPLGLGDDMDSLGVDQALSPWLVSLWAKVDILMPLPSPEALVPENECPASRYTVTEVYEGAMPPADISLRPPHERTSRSSLVPNRERPFAAHVLANVRITARQSTRDVRHIVLGVAGSGLRYAPGDAVAVQPRNPEQRTMSVLAQLGLRPAAWILIKPAVAHAPSFPVASCTIQELFTQHLDLFGVPRRSFFRMLAHFATLPAQRERLQEFGDVKGAEDLLDYCTRPRRTFAEVLAEFSSARPPLEYYLDLIPKLRQRYFSIASSPLLHPDQIHVCVAVVRYQTHLKEPRFGVCSTFLADLPANAAHDASASSEVRVPVWIRRGCLTMPSDPEAQMLMVGLGTGVAPFRSFVQTRQCMQPSAGCSPGHTVLYFGCRHKQEDFLYSNEWEVHLHDKDLQELHVAFSRDQERKVYVQHLMEVQRAKLWDTLSKPNSYIFIAGPSNQAPKAIRRVLKEVAITEGQLTAEHADILLKRLEAEHRFQCETW
;
A
#
# COMPACT_ATOMS: atom_id res chain seq x y z
N MET A 1 5.73 30.59 25.24
CA MET A 1 5.25 29.49 24.39
C MET A 1 5.23 28.25 25.26
N SER A 2 4.18 27.42 25.20
CA SER A 2 4.06 26.25 26.09
C SER A 2 5.27 25.34 25.93
N ASP A 3 5.98 25.04 27.03
CA ASP A 3 7.18 24.20 27.04
C ASP A 3 6.84 22.68 26.93
N ARG A 4 5.55 22.38 26.68
CA ARG A 4 4.97 21.03 26.62
C ARG A 4 4.38 20.73 25.24
N ARG A 5 5.22 20.81 24.21
CA ARG A 5 4.85 20.53 22.81
C ARG A 5 5.66 19.37 22.26
N ILE A 6 4.99 18.50 21.50
CA ILE A 6 5.62 17.39 20.77
C ILE A 6 5.20 17.39 19.30
N LEU A 7 6.18 17.20 18.41
CA LEU A 7 5.94 17.01 16.98
C LEU A 7 5.96 15.50 16.66
N VAL A 8 4.94 15.02 15.95
CA VAL A 8 4.84 13.63 15.48
C VAL A 8 4.83 13.64 13.95
N LEU A 9 5.86 13.09 13.33
CA LEU A 9 5.99 13.00 11.88
C LEU A 9 5.85 11.55 11.43
N PHE A 10 5.10 11.30 10.35
CA PHE A 10 4.99 9.95 9.79
C PHE A 10 5.35 9.85 8.31
N GLY A 11 6.08 8.78 7.98
CA GLY A 11 6.28 8.29 6.63
C GLY A 11 5.50 6.99 6.46
N SER A 12 4.45 6.97 5.63
CA SER A 12 3.58 5.81 5.42
C SER A 12 3.18 5.61 3.97
N GLN A 13 3.28 4.36 3.51
CA GLN A 13 2.83 3.98 2.16
C GLN A 13 1.36 3.56 2.13
N THR A 14 0.95 2.76 3.12
CA THR A 14 -0.38 2.12 3.19
C THR A 14 -1.21 2.60 4.39
N GLY A 15 -0.68 3.48 5.24
CA GLY A 15 -1.38 4.05 6.39
C GLY A 15 -0.98 3.45 7.75
N CYS A 16 -0.27 2.32 7.79
CA CYS A 16 0.09 1.67 9.05
C CYS A 16 0.89 2.58 10.00
N ALA A 17 1.83 3.36 9.46
CA ALA A 17 2.65 4.30 10.23
C ALA A 17 1.88 5.55 10.64
N GLU A 18 0.91 5.99 9.81
CA GLU A 18 -0.03 7.07 10.15
C GLU A 18 -0.89 6.67 11.35
N GLU A 19 -1.42 5.44 11.38
CA GLU A 19 -2.21 4.94 12.51
C GLU A 19 -1.41 4.90 13.83
N VAL A 20 -0.15 4.43 13.79
CA VAL A 20 0.74 4.45 14.97
C VAL A 20 1.04 5.89 15.42
N ALA A 21 1.26 6.81 14.48
CA ALA A 21 1.42 8.23 14.81
C ALA A 21 0.17 8.81 15.47
N LEU A 22 -1.03 8.46 14.98
CA LEU A 22 -2.29 8.89 15.59
C LEU A 22 -2.52 8.31 16.98
N GLN A 23 -2.07 7.08 17.25
CA GLN A 23 -2.08 6.51 18.61
C GLN A 23 -1.19 7.33 19.55
N ILE A 24 0.00 7.74 19.09
CA ILE A 24 0.91 8.61 19.87
C ILE A 24 0.26 9.97 20.15
N VAL A 25 -0.50 10.52 19.19
CA VAL A 25 -1.25 11.77 19.37
C VAL A 25 -2.30 11.63 20.48
N GLN A 26 -3.07 10.54 20.49
CA GLN A 26 -4.08 10.29 21.52
C GLN A 26 -3.44 10.16 22.91
N ASP A 27 -2.35 9.41 23.03
CA ASP A 27 -1.63 9.22 24.28
C ASP A 27 -0.97 10.53 24.78
N ALA A 28 -0.52 11.40 23.87
CA ALA A 28 0.01 12.72 24.22
C ALA A 28 -1.09 13.71 24.63
N ALA A 29 -2.24 13.68 23.95
CA ALA A 29 -3.40 14.51 24.32
C ALA A 29 -3.87 14.21 25.75
N ARG A 30 -3.86 12.93 26.16
CA ARG A 30 -4.17 12.53 27.54
C ARG A 30 -3.23 13.15 28.58
N ARG A 31 -1.97 13.42 28.20
CA ARG A 31 -0.97 14.08 29.05
C ARG A 31 -1.08 15.61 29.03
N GLY A 32 -2.08 16.15 28.35
CA GLY A 32 -2.24 17.59 28.13
C GLY A 32 -1.08 18.20 27.35
N LEU A 33 -0.42 17.41 26.49
CA LEU A 33 0.63 17.92 25.60
C LEU A 33 0.00 18.59 24.37
N GLU A 34 0.60 19.68 23.92
CA GLU A 34 0.28 20.24 22.62
C GLU A 34 0.94 19.37 21.54
N VAL A 35 0.14 18.78 20.65
CA VAL A 35 0.64 17.84 19.63
C VAL A 35 0.45 18.40 18.24
N ARG A 36 1.51 18.37 17.44
CA ARG A 36 1.44 18.55 15.99
C ARG A 36 1.68 17.22 15.31
N CYS A 37 0.76 16.77 14.46
CA CYS A 37 0.92 15.53 13.70
C CYS A 37 0.69 15.78 12.21
N MET A 38 1.64 15.36 11.37
CA MET A 38 1.54 15.50 9.92
C MET A 38 2.43 14.51 9.18
N ALA A 39 2.15 14.31 7.90
CA ALA A 39 3.04 13.55 7.04
C ALA A 39 4.38 14.28 6.92
N MET A 40 5.46 13.52 6.73
CA MET A 40 6.80 14.09 6.57
C MET A 40 6.91 15.02 5.34
N GLU A 41 6.11 14.81 4.30
CA GLU A 41 6.07 15.66 3.11
C GLU A 41 5.43 17.03 3.33
N ASP A 42 4.53 17.15 4.30
CA ASP A 42 3.80 18.39 4.62
C ASP A 42 4.57 19.28 5.62
N TYR A 43 5.63 18.75 6.24
CA TYR A 43 6.39 19.46 7.26
C TYR A 43 7.43 20.41 6.66
N GLU A 44 7.40 21.68 7.08
CA GLU A 44 8.40 22.67 6.69
C GLU A 44 9.73 22.45 7.42
N LEU A 45 10.68 21.82 6.73
CA LEU A 45 11.96 21.37 7.27
C LEU A 45 12.85 22.48 7.86
N THR A 46 12.67 23.72 7.43
CA THR A 46 13.37 24.91 7.95
C THR A 46 13.09 25.12 9.45
N HIS A 47 11.95 24.64 9.94
CA HIS A 47 11.58 24.72 11.35
C HIS A 47 12.16 23.59 12.21
N LEU A 48 12.67 22.50 11.63
CA LEU A 48 13.16 21.34 12.39
C LEU A 48 14.22 21.68 13.47
N PRO A 49 15.20 22.57 13.23
CA PRO A 49 16.17 22.97 14.26
C PRO A 49 15.56 23.70 15.48
N SER A 50 14.34 24.25 15.32
CA SER A 50 13.63 24.97 16.39
C SER A 50 12.72 24.06 17.23
N GLU A 51 12.51 22.82 16.80
CA GLU A 51 11.71 21.86 17.54
C GLU A 51 12.54 21.26 18.68
N ARG A 52 11.93 21.11 19.86
CA ARG A 52 12.58 20.53 21.05
C ARG A 52 12.48 19.01 21.09
N CYS A 53 11.37 18.46 20.61
CA CYS A 53 11.08 17.03 20.67
C CYS A 53 10.28 16.58 19.43
N VAL A 54 10.83 15.60 18.69
CA VAL A 54 10.16 14.98 17.55
C VAL A 54 10.06 13.46 17.70
N VAL A 55 8.89 12.91 17.35
CA VAL A 55 8.67 11.47 17.23
C VAL A 55 8.44 11.15 15.76
N CYS A 56 9.31 10.34 15.18
CA CYS A 56 9.27 9.93 13.79
C CYS A 56 8.78 8.48 13.67
N VAL A 57 7.69 8.26 12.96
CA VAL A 57 7.15 6.92 12.67
C VAL A 57 7.29 6.64 11.18
N ALA A 58 8.09 5.65 10.77
CA ALA A 58 8.37 5.42 9.35
C ALA A 58 8.24 3.94 8.95
N SER A 59 7.41 3.66 7.94
CA SER A 59 7.41 2.36 7.28
C SER A 59 8.56 2.21 6.28
N THR A 60 8.99 0.99 5.97
CA THR A 60 9.90 0.70 4.85
C THR A 60 9.10 0.19 3.64
N THR A 61 9.50 0.57 2.42
CA THR A 61 8.79 0.20 1.18
C THR A 61 9.72 -0.45 0.17
N GLY A 62 9.18 -1.30 -0.72
CA GLY A 62 9.95 -1.96 -1.78
C GLY A 62 11.22 -2.62 -1.25
N GLU A 63 12.33 -2.40 -1.96
CA GLU A 63 13.65 -2.93 -1.59
C GLU A 63 14.40 -2.01 -0.60
N GLY A 64 13.72 -1.58 0.47
CA GLY A 64 14.27 -0.71 1.52
C GLY A 64 14.20 0.79 1.23
N GLU A 65 13.30 1.21 0.36
CA GLU A 65 13.04 2.62 0.11
C GLU A 65 12.22 3.27 1.24
N VAL A 66 12.31 4.61 1.32
CA VAL A 66 11.42 5.41 2.16
C VAL A 66 10.04 5.55 1.48
N PRO A 67 8.94 5.67 2.24
CA PRO A 67 7.61 5.89 1.69
C PRO A 67 7.53 7.15 0.82
N ASP A 68 6.55 7.17 -0.10
CA ASP A 68 6.28 8.31 -0.97
C ASP A 68 6.23 9.64 -0.22
N ASN A 69 5.42 9.69 0.85
CA ASN A 69 5.22 10.87 1.68
C ASN A 69 6.39 11.20 2.65
N MET A 70 7.54 10.55 2.48
CA MET A 70 8.78 10.80 3.21
C MET A 70 9.93 11.21 2.28
N ARG A 71 9.78 11.08 0.95
CA ARG A 71 10.90 11.27 0.00
C ARG A 71 11.51 12.67 0.06
N SER A 72 10.68 13.72 0.09
CA SER A 72 11.14 15.12 0.15
C SER A 72 11.91 15.40 1.44
N PHE A 73 11.34 14.99 2.58
CA PHE A 73 11.95 15.04 3.90
C PHE A 73 13.30 14.33 3.95
N TRP A 74 13.35 13.09 3.44
CA TRP A 74 14.56 12.29 3.42
C TRP A 74 15.65 12.89 2.53
N ARG A 75 15.28 13.39 1.34
CA ARG A 75 16.22 14.05 0.43
C ARG A 75 16.83 15.30 1.05
N PHE A 76 16.04 16.09 1.78
CA PHE A 76 16.53 17.26 2.48
C PHE A 76 17.56 16.87 3.54
N LEU A 77 17.26 15.88 4.39
CA LEU A 77 18.21 15.44 5.44
C LEU A 77 19.52 14.90 4.86
N LEU A 78 19.54 14.41 3.62
CA LEU A 78 20.75 13.92 2.95
C LEU A 78 21.63 15.01 2.31
N ARG A 79 21.22 16.28 2.38
CA ARG A 79 22.02 17.41 1.90
C ARG A 79 23.40 17.45 2.56
N LYS A 80 24.44 17.63 1.75
CA LYS A 80 25.84 17.66 2.20
C LYS A 80 26.20 18.96 2.92
N ASP A 81 25.46 20.02 2.66
CA ASP A 81 25.66 21.36 3.23
C ASP A 81 25.00 21.54 4.61
N LEU A 82 24.35 20.51 5.16
CA LEU A 82 23.82 20.54 6.53
C LEU A 82 24.95 20.30 7.55
N PRO A 83 25.23 21.26 8.46
CA PRO A 83 26.19 21.08 9.54
C PRO A 83 25.87 19.87 10.45
N PRO A 84 26.87 19.11 10.94
CA PRO A 84 26.66 17.97 11.86
C PRO A 84 26.02 18.30 13.21
N GLY A 85 25.86 19.58 13.56
CA GLY A 85 25.20 20.05 14.79
C GLY A 85 23.90 20.80 14.53
N SER A 86 23.35 20.76 13.31
CA SER A 86 22.13 21.50 12.96
C SER A 86 20.91 21.16 13.80
N LEU A 87 20.90 19.99 14.44
CA LEU A 87 19.80 19.49 15.28
C LEU A 87 20.25 19.28 16.74
N SER A 88 21.28 19.98 17.21
CA SER A 88 21.83 19.81 18.57
C SER A 88 20.82 20.02 19.70
N ASN A 89 19.81 20.85 19.49
CA ASN A 89 18.76 21.13 20.46
C ASN A 89 17.55 20.18 20.35
N LEU A 90 17.56 19.27 19.37
CA LEU A 90 16.44 18.38 19.09
C LEU A 90 16.60 17.05 19.84
N MET A 91 15.61 16.72 20.66
CA MET A 91 15.42 15.35 21.14
C MET A 91 14.58 14.58 20.13
N HIS A 92 14.96 13.35 19.79
CA HIS A 92 14.18 12.53 18.85
C HIS A 92 13.87 11.13 19.37
N ALA A 93 12.75 10.59 18.91
CA ALA A 93 12.39 9.18 19.02
C ALA A 93 12.00 8.66 17.65
N CYS A 94 12.39 7.43 17.32
CA CYS A 94 12.01 6.80 16.06
C CYS A 94 11.33 5.45 16.31
N PHE A 95 10.25 5.17 15.59
CA PHE A 95 9.64 3.86 15.49
C PHE A 95 9.54 3.43 14.03
N GLY A 96 10.08 2.26 13.71
CA GLY A 96 10.03 1.69 12.38
C GLY A 96 8.90 0.67 12.23
N LEU A 97 8.25 0.68 11.08
CA LEU A 97 7.40 -0.43 10.64
C LEU A 97 8.09 -1.14 9.48
N GLY A 98 8.34 -2.44 9.64
CA GLY A 98 8.98 -3.27 8.63
C GLY A 98 8.43 -4.68 8.62
N ASP A 99 8.98 -5.50 7.75
CA ASP A 99 8.64 -6.90 7.57
C ASP A 99 9.96 -7.69 7.48
N SER A 100 10.18 -8.62 8.41
CA SER A 100 11.41 -9.40 8.49
C SER A 100 11.58 -10.43 7.36
N SER A 101 10.55 -10.66 6.56
CA SER A 101 10.67 -11.45 5.32
C SER A 101 11.51 -10.71 4.27
N TYR A 102 11.59 -9.38 4.31
CA TYR A 102 12.40 -8.57 3.40
C TYR A 102 13.85 -8.43 3.90
N PRO A 103 14.87 -8.48 3.00
CA PRO A 103 16.27 -8.33 3.40
C PRO A 103 16.59 -7.01 4.11
N LYS A 104 15.91 -5.92 3.73
CA LYS A 104 16.11 -4.58 4.29
C LYS A 104 15.07 -4.26 5.38
N PHE A 105 14.96 -5.12 6.38
CA PHE A 105 14.06 -4.98 7.52
C PHE A 105 14.23 -3.63 8.24
N ASN A 106 13.15 -2.84 8.32
CA ASN A 106 13.09 -1.52 8.98
C ASN A 106 14.12 -0.49 8.47
N TYR A 107 14.61 -0.65 7.24
CA TYR A 107 15.76 0.09 6.74
C TYR A 107 15.52 1.60 6.64
N ALA A 108 14.29 2.05 6.30
CA ALA A 108 13.95 3.47 6.25
C ALA A 108 14.12 4.14 7.63
N ALA A 109 13.52 3.56 8.68
CA ALA A 109 13.60 4.09 10.05
C ALA A 109 15.02 4.00 10.62
N LYS A 110 15.76 2.90 10.34
CA LYS A 110 17.18 2.75 10.72
C LYS A 110 18.08 3.80 10.09
N ARG A 111 17.80 4.22 8.86
CA ARG A 111 18.54 5.30 8.18
C ARG A 111 18.16 6.65 8.72
N LEU A 112 16.87 6.89 8.96
CA LEU A 112 16.37 8.13 9.54
C LEU A 112 16.98 8.38 10.92
N HIS A 113 16.88 7.40 11.82
CA HIS A 113 17.41 7.51 13.18
C HIS A 113 18.90 7.86 13.20
N ARG A 114 19.73 7.10 12.48
CA ARG A 114 21.18 7.37 12.37
C ARG A 114 21.47 8.74 11.75
N ARG A 115 20.69 9.17 10.76
CA ARG A 115 20.91 10.46 10.11
C ARG A 115 20.57 11.64 11.02
N LEU A 116 19.52 11.51 11.84
CA LEU A 116 19.18 12.53 12.85
C LEU A 116 20.32 12.66 13.88
N GLU A 117 20.83 11.55 14.40
CA GLU A 117 21.99 11.53 15.31
C GLU A 117 23.24 12.15 14.67
N HIS A 118 23.54 11.82 13.41
CA HIS A 118 24.66 12.44 12.68
C HIS A 118 24.50 13.96 12.45
N LEU A 119 23.29 14.50 12.58
CA LEU A 119 23.00 15.94 12.51
C LEU A 119 22.94 16.59 13.92
N GLY A 120 23.25 15.83 14.97
CA GLY A 120 23.44 16.32 16.33
C GLY A 120 22.26 16.11 17.26
N SER A 121 21.16 15.51 16.81
CA SER A 121 20.00 15.26 17.69
C SER A 121 20.28 14.18 18.73
N THR A 122 19.61 14.27 19.87
CA THR A 122 19.76 13.31 20.97
C THR A 122 18.58 12.35 21.01
N ALA A 123 18.86 11.04 20.91
CA ALA A 123 17.82 10.01 20.99
C ALA A 123 17.24 9.91 22.42
N LEU A 124 15.92 10.00 22.57
CA LEU A 124 15.21 9.81 23.84
C LEU A 124 15.26 8.36 24.33
N LEU A 125 15.19 7.43 23.38
CA LEU A 125 15.18 5.99 23.58
C LEU A 125 15.66 5.28 22.31
N PRO A 126 16.07 4.00 22.40
CA PRO A 126 16.44 3.21 21.23
C PRO A 126 15.34 3.16 20.16
N LEU A 127 15.76 3.05 18.90
CA LEU A 127 14.86 2.85 17.75
C LEU A 127 13.97 1.62 17.96
N GLY A 128 12.65 1.81 17.90
CA GLY A 128 11.69 0.71 17.87
C GLY A 128 11.63 0.04 16.50
N LEU A 129 11.53 -1.29 16.45
CA LEU A 129 11.52 -2.08 15.22
C LEU A 129 10.28 -2.98 15.19
N GLY A 130 9.15 -2.45 14.70
CA GLY A 130 7.94 -3.23 14.47
C GLY A 130 8.10 -4.20 13.29
N ASP A 131 7.59 -5.42 13.46
CA ASP A 131 7.61 -6.49 12.45
C ASP A 131 6.19 -6.93 12.09
N ASP A 132 5.80 -6.77 10.84
CA ASP A 132 4.49 -7.20 10.33
C ASP A 132 4.35 -8.74 10.28
N MET A 133 5.48 -9.47 10.34
CA MET A 133 5.50 -10.94 10.38
C MET A 133 5.35 -11.54 11.78
N ASP A 134 5.40 -10.72 12.84
CA ASP A 134 5.17 -11.20 14.20
C ASP A 134 3.71 -11.64 14.39
N SER A 135 3.46 -12.63 15.25
CA SER A 135 2.11 -13.07 15.61
C SER A 135 1.21 -11.95 16.12
N LEU A 136 1.79 -10.99 16.86
CA LEU A 136 1.15 -9.79 17.38
C LEU A 136 1.40 -8.57 16.49
N GLY A 137 2.02 -8.78 15.33
CA GLY A 137 2.42 -7.75 14.37
C GLY A 137 3.29 -6.67 15.01
N VAL A 138 3.12 -5.44 14.53
CA VAL A 138 3.89 -4.29 15.01
C VAL A 138 3.65 -3.97 16.49
N ASP A 139 2.52 -4.40 17.06
CA ASP A 139 2.16 -4.14 18.46
C ASP A 139 3.11 -4.81 19.45
N GLN A 140 3.77 -5.90 19.05
CA GLN A 140 4.77 -6.61 19.86
C GLN A 140 5.93 -5.69 20.26
N ALA A 141 6.47 -4.95 19.29
CA ALA A 141 7.53 -3.98 19.54
C ALA A 141 6.98 -2.63 19.99
N LEU A 142 5.81 -2.23 19.49
CA LEU A 142 5.23 -0.90 19.76
C LEU A 142 4.80 -0.73 21.21
N SER A 143 4.16 -1.73 21.82
CA SER A 143 3.63 -1.61 23.19
C SER A 143 4.72 -1.27 24.23
N PRO A 144 5.81 -2.06 24.36
CA PRO A 144 6.89 -1.72 25.29
C PRO A 144 7.65 -0.44 24.89
N TRP A 145 7.71 -0.14 23.59
CA TRP A 145 8.32 1.09 23.10
C TRP A 145 7.53 2.34 23.50
N LEU A 146 6.19 2.31 23.44
CA LEU A 146 5.31 3.41 23.89
C LEU A 146 5.45 3.63 25.40
N VAL A 147 5.50 2.57 26.21
CA VAL A 147 5.74 2.68 27.66
C VAL A 147 7.07 3.41 27.93
N SER A 148 8.12 3.03 27.21
CA SER A 148 9.45 3.65 27.34
C SER A 148 9.47 5.09 26.84
N LEU A 149 8.76 5.39 25.73
CA LEU A 149 8.63 6.72 25.18
C LEU A 149 7.99 7.65 26.21
N TRP A 150 6.84 7.25 26.75
CA TRP A 150 6.11 8.07 27.69
C TRP A 150 6.86 8.28 29.00
N ALA A 151 7.54 7.25 29.52
CA ALA A 151 8.40 7.41 30.70
C ALA A 151 9.50 8.47 30.49
N LYS A 152 10.04 8.61 29.27
CA LYS A 152 11.03 9.64 28.94
C LYS A 152 10.40 11.01 28.71
N VAL A 153 9.26 11.06 28.04
CA VAL A 153 8.51 12.31 27.79
C VAL A 153 8.02 12.91 29.10
N ASP A 154 7.54 12.09 30.04
CA ASP A 154 7.05 12.55 31.35
C ASP A 154 8.19 13.14 32.21
N ILE A 155 9.45 12.72 32.00
CA ILE A 155 10.63 13.35 32.61
C ILE A 155 11.00 14.67 31.90
N LEU A 156 10.93 14.70 30.57
CA LEU A 156 11.32 15.85 29.77
C LEU A 156 10.29 17.00 29.84
N MET A 157 9.01 16.65 29.93
CA MET A 157 7.85 17.54 29.88
C MET A 157 6.84 17.15 30.98
N PRO A 158 7.21 17.31 32.26
CA PRO A 158 6.41 16.84 33.39
C PRO A 158 4.99 17.39 33.37
N LEU A 159 4.06 16.60 33.92
CA LEU A 159 2.67 17.01 34.09
C LEU A 159 2.59 18.25 35.00
N PRO A 160 1.67 19.20 34.73
CA PRO A 160 1.47 20.37 35.59
C PRO A 160 1.01 19.98 37.00
N SER A 161 0.19 18.94 37.11
CA SER A 161 -0.17 18.25 38.35
C SER A 161 -0.48 16.77 38.07
N PRO A 162 -0.46 15.88 39.07
CA PRO A 162 -0.88 14.48 38.90
C PRO A 162 -2.32 14.33 38.39
N GLU A 163 -3.23 15.25 38.71
CA GLU A 163 -4.62 15.23 38.20
C GLU A 163 -4.75 15.75 36.76
N ALA A 164 -3.69 16.31 36.17
CA ALA A 164 -3.71 16.81 34.80
C ALA A 164 -3.66 15.70 33.74
N LEU A 165 -3.42 14.45 34.14
CA LEU A 165 -3.51 13.29 33.26
C LEU A 165 -4.98 12.92 33.07
N VAL A 166 -5.47 13.05 31.84
CA VAL A 166 -6.83 12.62 31.47
C VAL A 166 -6.95 11.10 31.71
N PRO A 167 -7.89 10.66 32.55
CA PRO A 167 -8.09 9.24 32.85
C PRO A 167 -8.33 8.38 31.61
N GLU A 168 -7.87 7.13 31.62
CA GLU A 168 -8.03 6.23 30.48
C GLU A 168 -9.49 5.90 30.14
N ASN A 169 -10.40 6.05 31.10
CA ASN A 169 -11.85 5.83 30.91
C ASN A 169 -12.56 7.05 30.28
N GLU A 170 -11.92 8.21 30.20
CA GLU A 170 -12.47 9.38 29.52
C GLU A 170 -12.29 9.25 28.00
N CYS A 171 -13.37 9.46 27.26
CA CYS A 171 -13.34 9.38 25.80
C CYS A 171 -12.55 10.56 25.23
N PRO A 172 -11.50 10.33 24.42
CA PRO A 172 -10.83 11.42 23.72
C PRO A 172 -11.82 12.21 22.85
N ALA A 173 -11.61 13.53 22.72
CA ALA A 173 -12.35 14.33 21.76
C ALA A 173 -12.04 13.88 20.32
N SER A 174 -13.05 13.88 19.44
CA SER A 174 -12.82 13.59 18.03
C SER A 174 -11.93 14.64 17.38
N ARG A 175 -11.11 14.22 16.41
CA ARG A 175 -10.29 15.14 15.59
C ARG A 175 -11.13 15.90 14.58
N TYR A 176 -12.38 15.50 14.37
CA TYR A 176 -13.27 16.05 13.39
C TYR A 176 -14.57 16.51 14.04
N THR A 177 -15.20 17.49 13.43
CA THR A 177 -16.59 17.85 13.71
C THR A 177 -17.41 17.51 12.48
N VAL A 178 -18.50 16.79 12.68
CA VAL A 178 -19.45 16.44 11.62
C VAL A 178 -20.77 17.13 11.91
N THR A 179 -21.30 17.83 10.90
CA THR A 179 -22.59 18.52 11.00
C THR A 179 -23.49 18.04 9.88
N GLU A 180 -24.67 17.55 10.22
CA GLU A 180 -25.69 17.17 9.26
C GLU A 180 -26.36 18.44 8.68
N VAL A 181 -26.52 18.47 7.36
CA VAL A 181 -27.16 19.56 6.62
C VAL A 181 -28.53 19.10 6.15
N TYR A 182 -29.59 19.85 6.48
CA TYR A 182 -30.97 19.51 6.11
C TYR A 182 -31.30 19.93 4.67
N GLU A 183 -32.06 19.07 3.97
CA GLU A 183 -32.60 19.30 2.62
C GLU A 183 -33.44 20.59 2.60
N GLY A 184 -32.89 21.66 2.04
CA GLY A 184 -33.48 23.00 2.00
C GLY A 184 -32.42 24.11 2.10
N ALA A 185 -31.30 23.82 2.78
CA ALA A 185 -30.09 24.61 2.70
C ALA A 185 -29.15 23.95 1.68
N MET A 186 -29.38 24.19 0.39
CA MET A 186 -28.31 23.96 -0.60
C MET A 186 -27.04 24.63 -0.05
N PRO A 187 -25.90 23.94 0.06
CA PRO A 187 -24.65 24.59 0.39
C PRO A 187 -24.46 25.76 -0.58
N PRO A 188 -23.97 26.93 -0.12
CA PRO A 188 -23.74 28.05 -1.02
C PRO A 188 -22.94 27.56 -2.22
N ALA A 189 -23.37 27.97 -3.41
CA ALA A 189 -22.89 27.49 -4.72
C ALA A 189 -21.36 27.62 -4.95
N ASP A 190 -20.60 28.12 -3.97
CA ASP A 190 -19.16 28.30 -3.97
C ASP A 190 -18.33 27.15 -3.38
N ILE A 191 -18.93 26.09 -2.82
CA ILE A 191 -18.18 24.91 -2.35
C ILE A 191 -18.47 23.70 -3.27
N SER A 192 -17.87 23.71 -4.47
CA SER A 192 -17.64 22.56 -5.38
C SER A 192 -18.34 21.24 -5.01
N LEU A 193 -19.66 21.17 -5.23
CA LEU A 193 -20.56 20.05 -4.88
C LEU A 193 -20.50 18.86 -5.85
N ARG A 194 -19.39 18.63 -6.54
CA ARG A 194 -19.26 17.45 -7.42
C ARG A 194 -18.31 16.41 -6.82
N PRO A 195 -18.72 15.12 -6.77
CA PRO A 195 -17.80 14.04 -6.41
C PRO A 195 -16.56 14.09 -7.32
N PRO A 196 -15.38 13.64 -6.86
CA PRO A 196 -14.14 13.73 -7.65
C PRO A 196 -14.27 13.15 -9.07
N HIS A 197 -15.18 12.18 -9.27
CA HIS A 197 -15.43 11.54 -10.56
C HIS A 197 -16.23 12.39 -11.55
N GLU A 198 -16.96 13.41 -11.08
CA GLU A 198 -17.71 14.36 -11.90
C GLU A 198 -16.97 15.70 -12.09
N ARG A 199 -15.73 15.81 -11.59
CA ARG A 199 -14.81 16.92 -11.93
C ARG A 199 -14.16 16.68 -13.29
N THR A 200 -14.95 16.30 -14.28
CA THR A 200 -14.51 16.08 -15.66
C THR A 200 -15.13 17.14 -16.55
N SER A 201 -14.56 18.35 -16.52
CA SER A 201 -14.43 19.20 -17.71
C SER A 201 -13.60 20.44 -17.38
N ARG A 202 -12.48 20.62 -18.09
CA ARG A 202 -11.72 21.89 -18.27
C ARG A 202 -10.69 22.31 -17.21
N SER A 203 -9.92 21.37 -16.66
CA SER A 203 -8.62 21.72 -16.05
C SER A 203 -7.50 20.96 -16.75
N SER A 204 -6.52 21.67 -17.28
CA SER A 204 -5.31 21.18 -17.96
C SER A 204 -4.31 20.48 -17.01
N LEU A 205 -4.77 19.90 -15.90
CA LEU A 205 -3.93 19.28 -14.87
C LEU A 205 -3.98 17.76 -15.04
N VAL A 206 -2.79 17.15 -15.14
CA VAL A 206 -2.64 15.70 -15.21
C VAL A 206 -3.21 15.06 -13.93
N PRO A 207 -4.07 14.02 -14.03
CA PRO A 207 -4.65 13.35 -12.88
C PRO A 207 -3.58 12.81 -11.93
N ASN A 208 -3.88 12.84 -10.62
CA ASN A 208 -2.93 12.49 -9.57
C ASN A 208 -3.64 11.81 -8.39
N ARG A 209 -2.88 11.55 -7.31
CA ARG A 209 -3.38 10.85 -6.10
C ARG A 209 -4.62 11.51 -5.49
N GLU A 210 -4.67 12.83 -5.44
CA GLU A 210 -5.77 13.60 -4.84
C GLU A 210 -6.94 13.80 -5.81
N ARG A 211 -6.64 13.84 -7.12
CA ARG A 211 -7.60 14.05 -8.20
C ARG A 211 -7.45 12.94 -9.25
N PRO A 212 -7.91 11.71 -8.95
CA PRO A 212 -7.83 10.60 -9.87
C PRO A 212 -8.78 10.79 -11.06
N PHE A 213 -8.42 10.22 -12.21
CA PHE A 213 -9.24 10.19 -13.41
C PHE A 213 -10.33 9.13 -13.34
N ALA A 214 -11.55 9.45 -13.73
CA ALA A 214 -12.67 8.54 -13.78
C ALA A 214 -12.65 7.69 -15.08
N ALA A 215 -11.86 6.60 -15.08
CA ALA A 215 -11.71 5.72 -16.24
C ALA A 215 -12.94 4.85 -16.50
N HIS A 216 -13.21 4.56 -17.77
CA HIS A 216 -14.24 3.61 -18.18
C HIS A 216 -13.69 2.18 -18.14
N VAL A 217 -14.52 1.19 -17.81
CA VAL A 217 -14.17 -0.21 -18.02
C VAL A 217 -14.53 -0.61 -19.46
N LEU A 218 -13.53 -0.79 -20.30
CA LEU A 218 -13.71 -1.19 -21.70
C LEU A 218 -13.87 -2.71 -21.83
N ALA A 219 -13.15 -3.48 -21.00
CA ALA A 219 -13.26 -4.93 -20.95
C ALA A 219 -12.98 -5.46 -19.55
N ASN A 220 -13.65 -6.56 -19.18
CA ASN A 220 -13.40 -7.31 -17.95
C ASN A 220 -13.60 -8.81 -18.23
N VAL A 221 -12.50 -9.51 -18.47
CA VAL A 221 -12.49 -10.90 -18.96
C VAL A 221 -11.78 -11.81 -17.98
N ARG A 222 -12.39 -12.92 -17.61
CA ARG A 222 -11.69 -13.98 -16.85
C ARG A 222 -10.72 -14.71 -17.77
N ILE A 223 -9.45 -14.72 -17.39
CA ILE A 223 -8.34 -15.35 -18.14
C ILE A 223 -7.82 -16.65 -17.51
N THR A 224 -8.45 -17.11 -16.42
CA THR A 224 -8.33 -18.48 -15.92
C THR A 224 -9.49 -19.33 -16.41
N ALA A 225 -9.28 -20.64 -16.49
CA ALA A 225 -10.35 -21.58 -16.82
C ALA A 225 -11.49 -21.51 -15.78
N ARG A 226 -12.72 -21.80 -16.21
CA ARG A 226 -13.93 -21.71 -15.35
C ARG A 226 -13.84 -22.63 -14.13
N GLN A 227 -13.27 -23.82 -14.32
CA GLN A 227 -13.04 -24.82 -13.29
C GLN A 227 -11.88 -24.46 -12.34
N SER A 228 -11.05 -23.47 -12.68
CA SER A 228 -9.94 -23.09 -11.81
C SER A 228 -10.45 -22.54 -10.48
N THR A 229 -9.79 -22.97 -9.40
CA THR A 229 -9.99 -22.41 -8.05
C THR A 229 -9.61 -20.94 -7.94
N ARG A 230 -8.84 -20.41 -8.91
CA ARG A 230 -8.43 -19.01 -8.97
C ARG A 230 -9.21 -18.29 -10.06
N ASP A 231 -9.70 -17.11 -9.72
CA ASP A 231 -10.27 -16.19 -10.68
C ASP A 231 -9.25 -15.07 -10.93
N VAL A 232 -8.72 -15.02 -12.15
CA VAL A 232 -7.85 -13.91 -12.59
C VAL A 232 -8.53 -13.20 -13.75
N ARG A 233 -8.64 -11.89 -13.65
CA ARG A 233 -9.29 -11.01 -14.62
C ARG A 233 -8.25 -10.20 -15.38
N HIS A 234 -8.45 -10.11 -16.69
CA HIS A 234 -7.87 -9.07 -17.53
C HIS A 234 -8.89 -7.93 -17.66
N ILE A 235 -8.52 -6.75 -17.18
CA ILE A 235 -9.40 -5.57 -17.20
C ILE A 235 -8.73 -4.47 -18.00
N VAL A 236 -9.49 -3.85 -18.89
CA VAL A 236 -9.04 -2.74 -19.75
C VAL A 236 -9.75 -1.47 -19.30
N LEU A 237 -8.97 -0.46 -18.94
CA LEU A 237 -9.46 0.85 -18.50
C LEU A 237 -9.20 1.88 -19.58
N GLY A 238 -10.26 2.54 -20.06
CA GLY A 238 -10.19 3.61 -21.04
C GLY A 238 -9.80 4.94 -20.40
N VAL A 239 -8.71 5.53 -20.87
CA VAL A 239 -8.11 6.77 -20.33
C VAL A 239 -7.93 7.87 -21.40
N ALA A 240 -8.60 7.74 -22.54
CA ALA A 240 -8.62 8.74 -23.60
C ALA A 240 -8.98 10.13 -23.04
N GLY A 241 -8.23 11.16 -23.45
CA GLY A 241 -8.45 12.55 -23.02
C GLY A 241 -8.08 12.86 -21.57
N SER A 242 -7.58 11.88 -20.80
CA SER A 242 -7.17 12.10 -19.39
C SER A 242 -5.86 12.88 -19.24
N GLY A 243 -4.99 12.85 -20.26
CA GLY A 243 -3.62 13.35 -20.18
C GLY A 243 -2.69 12.49 -19.32
N LEU A 244 -3.14 11.34 -18.81
CA LEU A 244 -2.30 10.37 -18.12
C LEU A 244 -1.23 9.83 -19.07
N ARG A 245 -0.01 9.67 -18.55
CA ARG A 245 1.12 9.05 -19.25
C ARG A 245 1.74 8.02 -18.32
N TYR A 246 2.17 6.91 -18.88
CA TYR A 246 2.83 5.84 -18.15
C TYR A 246 3.92 5.19 -19.02
N ALA A 247 4.88 4.53 -18.39
CA ALA A 247 5.92 3.74 -19.03
C ALA A 247 5.73 2.25 -18.70
N PRO A 248 6.27 1.34 -19.52
CA PRO A 248 6.30 -0.09 -19.18
C PRO A 248 6.98 -0.31 -17.84
N GLY A 249 6.29 -1.01 -16.94
CA GLY A 249 6.74 -1.25 -15.57
C GLY A 249 6.11 -0.32 -14.53
N ASP A 250 5.37 0.73 -14.96
CA ASP A 250 4.55 1.53 -14.04
C ASP A 250 3.35 0.77 -13.49
N ALA A 251 2.77 1.30 -12.42
CA ALA A 251 1.58 0.76 -11.79
C ALA A 251 0.42 1.77 -11.87
N VAL A 252 -0.80 1.25 -12.04
CA VAL A 252 -2.02 2.05 -11.91
C VAL A 252 -2.54 1.92 -10.48
N ALA A 253 -2.85 3.06 -9.87
CA ALA A 253 -3.49 3.13 -8.57
C ALA A 253 -5.01 3.21 -8.77
N VAL A 254 -5.75 2.26 -8.22
CA VAL A 254 -7.21 2.16 -8.31
C VAL A 254 -7.82 2.51 -6.97
N GLN A 255 -8.76 3.46 -6.94
CA GLN A 255 -9.60 3.72 -5.77
C GLN A 255 -10.79 2.75 -5.77
N PRO A 256 -10.88 1.81 -4.81
CA PRO A 256 -12.02 0.90 -4.73
C PRO A 256 -13.22 1.55 -4.04
N ARG A 257 -14.34 0.83 -4.07
CA ARG A 257 -15.54 1.12 -3.28
C ARG A 257 -15.92 -0.12 -2.47
N ASN A 258 -16.42 0.10 -1.27
CA ASN A 258 -17.03 -0.97 -0.47
C ASN A 258 -18.30 -1.50 -1.16
N PRO A 259 -18.65 -2.79 -1.03
CA PRO A 259 -19.85 -3.35 -1.62
C PRO A 259 -21.11 -2.64 -1.10
N GLU A 260 -21.84 -1.99 -1.99
CA GLU A 260 -22.95 -1.09 -1.65
C GLU A 260 -24.01 -1.77 -0.78
N GLN A 261 -24.48 -2.95 -1.16
CA GLN A 261 -25.50 -3.69 -0.40
C GLN A 261 -25.03 -4.02 1.03
N ARG A 262 -23.75 -4.38 1.20
CA ARG A 262 -23.19 -4.68 2.53
C ARG A 262 -23.02 -3.40 3.35
N THR A 263 -22.57 -2.31 2.74
CA THR A 263 -22.48 -1.01 3.39
C THR A 263 -23.84 -0.52 3.88
N MET A 264 -24.88 -0.62 3.06
CA MET A 264 -26.25 -0.22 3.42
C MET A 264 -26.79 -1.04 4.59
N SER A 265 -26.49 -2.35 4.66
CA SER A 265 -26.83 -3.17 5.82
C SER A 265 -26.15 -2.68 7.10
N VAL A 266 -24.89 -2.27 7.03
CA VAL A 266 -24.16 -1.74 8.20
C VAL A 266 -24.77 -0.40 8.64
N LEU A 267 -25.05 0.51 7.71
CA LEU A 267 -25.67 1.80 8.02
C LEU A 267 -27.03 1.62 8.72
N ALA A 268 -27.85 0.68 8.24
CA ALA A 268 -29.13 0.34 8.86
C ALA A 268 -28.96 -0.19 10.29
N GLN A 269 -27.97 -1.07 10.53
CA GLN A 269 -27.67 -1.61 11.87
C GLN A 269 -27.13 -0.55 12.85
N LEU A 270 -26.47 0.47 12.33
CA LEU A 270 -25.98 1.61 13.09
C LEU A 270 -27.06 2.68 13.32
N GLY A 271 -28.21 2.58 12.64
CA GLY A 271 -29.27 3.60 12.71
C GLY A 271 -28.91 4.90 11.99
N LEU A 272 -27.96 4.87 11.05
CA LEU A 272 -27.51 6.04 10.31
C LEU A 272 -28.35 6.26 9.04
N ARG A 273 -28.66 7.52 8.72
CA ARG A 273 -29.47 7.90 7.55
C ARG A 273 -28.59 8.02 6.30
N PRO A 274 -28.65 7.08 5.34
CA PRO A 274 -27.67 7.03 4.24
C PRO A 274 -27.65 8.30 3.37
N ALA A 275 -28.81 8.89 3.11
CA ALA A 275 -28.98 10.08 2.28
C ALA A 275 -28.67 11.41 3.00
N ALA A 276 -28.41 11.40 4.32
CA ALA A 276 -28.12 12.63 5.04
C ALA A 276 -26.79 13.23 4.56
N TRP A 277 -26.82 14.52 4.20
CA TRP A 277 -25.63 15.28 3.83
C TRP A 277 -24.89 15.73 5.07
N ILE A 278 -23.56 15.64 5.03
CA ILE A 278 -22.69 16.02 6.14
C ILE A 278 -21.57 16.95 5.69
N LEU A 279 -21.19 17.86 6.58
CA LEU A 279 -20.01 18.70 6.47
C LEU A 279 -18.98 18.25 7.52
N ILE A 280 -17.77 17.97 7.06
CA ILE A 280 -16.64 17.48 7.86
C ILE A 280 -15.62 18.62 8.00
N LYS A 281 -15.29 18.97 9.24
CA LYS A 281 -14.26 19.98 9.55
C LYS A 281 -13.23 19.42 10.52
N PRO A 282 -11.95 19.80 10.40
CA PRO A 282 -10.98 19.58 11.47
C PRO A 282 -11.45 20.28 12.76
N ALA A 283 -11.48 19.55 13.88
CA ALA A 283 -11.82 20.10 15.19
C ALA A 283 -10.60 20.71 15.91
N VAL A 284 -9.39 20.34 15.48
CA VAL A 284 -8.13 20.81 16.05
C VAL A 284 -7.24 21.43 14.96
N ALA A 285 -6.48 22.46 15.30
CA ALA A 285 -5.72 23.30 14.37
C ALA A 285 -4.71 22.55 13.47
N HIS A 286 -4.31 21.34 13.87
CA HIS A 286 -3.35 20.49 13.15
C HIS A 286 -3.91 19.09 12.84
N ALA A 287 -5.22 18.89 12.87
CA ALA A 287 -5.79 17.64 12.39
C ALA A 287 -5.58 17.53 10.88
N PRO A 288 -5.15 16.36 10.37
CA PRO A 288 -5.03 16.15 8.93
C PRO A 288 -6.40 16.32 8.29
N SER A 289 -6.46 17.09 7.20
CA SER A 289 -7.68 17.28 6.44
C SER A 289 -8.26 15.93 6.01
N PHE A 290 -9.58 15.81 6.08
CA PHE A 290 -10.25 14.67 5.47
C PHE A 290 -10.34 14.89 3.95
N PRO A 291 -10.19 13.86 3.11
CA PRO A 291 -10.15 14.02 1.65
C PRO A 291 -11.39 14.69 1.05
N VAL A 292 -12.51 14.64 1.76
CA VAL A 292 -13.76 15.29 1.39
C VAL A 292 -14.24 16.20 2.52
N ALA A 293 -14.63 17.42 2.16
CA ALA A 293 -15.20 18.39 3.09
C ALA A 293 -16.70 18.16 3.31
N SER A 294 -17.40 17.59 2.32
CA SER A 294 -18.83 17.27 2.41
C SER A 294 -19.16 16.07 1.53
N CYS A 295 -20.09 15.24 1.99
CA CYS A 295 -20.62 14.09 1.25
C CYS A 295 -21.90 13.60 1.94
N THR A 296 -22.58 12.61 1.36
CA THR A 296 -23.60 11.84 2.09
C THR A 296 -22.97 10.82 3.03
N ILE A 297 -23.72 10.39 4.06
CA ILE A 297 -23.26 9.29 4.93
C ILE A 297 -22.99 8.01 4.13
N GLN A 298 -23.83 7.71 3.13
CA GLN A 298 -23.59 6.57 2.23
C GLN A 298 -22.24 6.69 1.52
N GLU A 299 -21.92 7.85 0.95
CA GLU A 299 -20.65 8.07 0.26
C GLU A 299 -19.45 7.95 1.22
N LEU A 300 -19.55 8.51 2.43
CA LEU A 300 -18.53 8.39 3.47
C LEU A 300 -18.14 6.91 3.70
N PHE A 301 -19.13 6.06 3.99
CA PHE A 301 -18.90 4.65 4.29
C PHE A 301 -18.60 3.81 3.05
N THR A 302 -19.03 4.24 1.85
CA THR A 302 -18.82 3.47 0.62
C THR A 302 -17.47 3.74 -0.03
N GLN A 303 -17.01 4.99 0.02
CA GLN A 303 -15.86 5.45 -0.76
C GLN A 303 -14.66 5.87 0.10
N HIS A 304 -14.88 6.23 1.37
CA HIS A 304 -13.85 6.90 2.16
C HIS A 304 -13.38 6.13 3.40
N LEU A 305 -14.17 5.19 3.94
CA LEU A 305 -13.81 4.40 5.14
C LEU A 305 -13.59 2.92 4.79
N ASP A 306 -12.54 2.29 5.34
CA ASP A 306 -12.21 0.86 5.14
C ASP A 306 -13.04 -0.05 6.06
N LEU A 307 -14.33 -0.14 5.76
CA LEU A 307 -15.31 -0.84 6.59
C LEU A 307 -15.10 -2.36 6.67
N PHE A 308 -14.42 -2.95 5.67
CA PHE A 308 -14.15 -4.38 5.57
C PHE A 308 -12.69 -4.75 5.86
N GLY A 309 -11.90 -3.80 6.36
CA GLY A 309 -10.59 -4.04 6.95
C GLY A 309 -10.68 -4.69 8.32
N VAL A 310 -9.54 -5.16 8.84
CA VAL A 310 -9.43 -5.79 10.17
C VAL A 310 -9.08 -4.71 11.20
N PRO A 311 -9.91 -4.48 12.24
CA PRO A 311 -9.62 -3.49 13.27
C PRO A 311 -8.42 -3.87 14.13
N ARG A 312 -7.62 -2.85 14.46
CA ARG A 312 -6.49 -2.96 15.40
C ARG A 312 -6.94 -2.72 16.83
N ARG A 313 -6.08 -3.01 17.80
CA ARG A 313 -6.32 -2.79 19.23
C ARG A 313 -6.83 -1.38 19.57
N SER A 314 -6.30 -0.35 18.91
CA SER A 314 -6.73 1.05 19.12
C SER A 314 -8.22 1.28 18.82
N PHE A 315 -8.77 0.57 17.84
CA PHE A 315 -10.20 0.61 17.52
C PHE A 315 -11.05 0.09 18.69
N PHE A 316 -10.69 -1.07 19.27
CA PHE A 316 -11.43 -1.67 20.39
C PHE A 316 -11.38 -0.78 21.62
N ARG A 317 -10.19 -0.24 21.93
CA ARG A 317 -10.00 0.72 23.02
C ARG A 317 -10.92 1.93 22.89
N MET A 318 -10.98 2.52 21.70
CA MET A 318 -11.83 3.70 21.44
C MET A 318 -13.32 3.34 21.42
N LEU A 319 -13.69 2.21 20.81
CA LEU A 319 -15.08 1.76 20.72
C LEU A 319 -15.70 1.47 22.11
N ALA A 320 -14.88 0.99 23.07
CA ALA A 320 -15.31 0.68 24.43
C ALA A 320 -15.99 1.88 25.13
N HIS A 321 -15.57 3.11 24.85
CA HIS A 321 -16.16 4.31 25.46
C HIS A 321 -17.62 4.53 25.07
N PHE A 322 -18.06 3.96 23.95
CA PHE A 322 -19.41 4.14 23.43
C PHE A 322 -20.34 2.97 23.78
N ALA A 323 -19.81 1.91 24.40
CA ALA A 323 -20.58 0.73 24.79
C ALA A 323 -21.42 1.00 26.05
N THR A 324 -22.75 0.93 25.90
CA THR A 324 -23.69 1.14 27.00
C THR A 324 -23.94 -0.11 27.83
N LEU A 325 -23.76 -1.32 27.27
CA LEU A 325 -23.88 -2.57 28.02
C LEU A 325 -22.55 -2.91 28.72
N PRO A 326 -22.54 -3.12 30.05
CA PRO A 326 -21.31 -3.39 30.80
C PRO A 326 -20.47 -4.55 30.26
N ALA A 327 -21.11 -5.68 29.91
CA ALA A 327 -20.40 -6.87 29.38
C ALA A 327 -19.73 -6.60 28.02
N GLN A 328 -20.38 -5.83 27.14
CA GLN A 328 -19.78 -5.44 25.86
C GLN A 328 -18.62 -4.46 26.07
N ARG A 329 -18.78 -3.50 26.98
CA ARG A 329 -17.73 -2.54 27.32
C ARG A 329 -16.48 -3.23 27.88
N GLU A 330 -16.66 -4.13 28.85
CA GLU A 330 -15.57 -4.90 29.45
C GLU A 330 -14.81 -5.71 28.39
N ARG A 331 -15.52 -6.42 27.52
CA ARG A 331 -14.88 -7.19 26.44
C ARG A 331 -14.12 -6.33 25.44
N LEU A 332 -14.65 -5.16 25.08
CA LEU A 332 -13.94 -4.19 24.24
C LEU A 332 -12.69 -3.62 24.93
N GLN A 333 -12.75 -3.38 26.24
CA GLN A 333 -11.61 -2.94 27.04
C GLN A 333 -10.51 -4.00 27.07
N GLU A 334 -10.87 -5.27 27.28
CA GLU A 334 -9.93 -6.40 27.23
C GLU A 334 -9.21 -6.47 25.87
N PHE A 335 -9.96 -6.40 24.77
CA PHE A 335 -9.39 -6.35 23.42
C PHE A 335 -8.53 -5.10 23.16
N GLY A 336 -8.79 -4.00 23.86
CA GLY A 336 -8.03 -2.75 23.80
C GLY A 336 -6.74 -2.74 24.64
N ASP A 337 -6.58 -3.72 25.53
CA ASP A 337 -5.44 -3.85 26.46
C ASP A 337 -4.31 -4.69 25.85
N VAL A 338 -3.08 -4.53 26.38
CA VAL A 338 -1.94 -5.38 26.04
C VAL A 338 -2.15 -6.82 26.54
N LYS A 339 -2.81 -6.98 27.69
CA LYS A 339 -3.07 -8.28 28.32
C LYS A 339 -4.07 -9.13 27.54
N GLY A 340 -5.01 -8.51 26.84
CA GLY A 340 -6.00 -9.19 26.00
C GLY A 340 -5.56 -9.42 24.55
N ALA A 341 -4.26 -9.33 24.26
CA ALA A 341 -3.78 -9.38 22.88
C ALA A 341 -4.01 -10.75 22.21
N GLU A 342 -3.81 -11.87 22.91
CA GLU A 342 -4.12 -13.22 22.38
C GLU A 342 -5.62 -13.39 22.12
N ASP A 343 -6.46 -12.95 23.06
CA ASP A 343 -7.92 -12.94 22.91
C ASP A 343 -8.36 -12.14 21.67
N LEU A 344 -7.72 -10.98 21.44
CA LEU A 344 -7.94 -10.19 20.23
C LEU A 344 -7.46 -10.92 18.97
N LEU A 345 -6.34 -11.65 19.01
CA LEU A 345 -5.87 -12.43 17.87
C LEU A 345 -6.88 -13.50 17.46
N ASP A 346 -7.40 -14.25 18.43
CA ASP A 346 -8.40 -15.29 18.20
C ASP A 346 -9.75 -14.73 17.77
N TYR A 347 -10.18 -13.64 18.40
CA TYR A 347 -11.45 -13.00 18.07
C TYR A 347 -11.39 -12.23 16.75
N CYS A 348 -10.31 -11.54 16.41
CA CYS A 348 -10.31 -10.58 15.30
C CYS A 348 -9.29 -10.92 14.22
N THR A 349 -8.00 -11.02 14.57
CA THR A 349 -6.91 -11.07 13.59
C THR A 349 -6.86 -12.36 12.79
N ARG A 350 -6.87 -13.53 13.46
CA ARG A 350 -6.88 -14.87 12.84
C ARG A 350 -8.15 -15.10 11.98
N PRO A 351 -9.37 -14.76 12.42
CA PRO A 351 -10.58 -14.84 11.57
C PRO A 351 -10.69 -13.76 10.49
N ARG A 352 -9.82 -12.73 10.54
CA ARG A 352 -9.96 -11.51 9.73
C ARG A 352 -11.33 -10.84 9.92
N ARG A 353 -11.79 -10.76 11.17
CA ARG A 353 -13.06 -10.09 11.52
C ARG A 353 -12.97 -8.62 11.14
N THR A 354 -14.04 -8.06 10.59
CA THR A 354 -14.05 -6.73 9.98
C THR A 354 -14.63 -5.65 10.90
N PHE A 355 -14.35 -4.37 10.63
CA PHE A 355 -15.00 -3.25 11.35
C PHE A 355 -16.54 -3.38 11.32
N ALA A 356 -17.12 -3.70 10.15
CA ALA A 356 -18.55 -3.95 10.00
C ALA A 356 -19.07 -5.00 10.98
N GLU A 357 -18.39 -6.14 11.08
CA GLU A 357 -18.81 -7.26 11.93
C GLU A 357 -18.70 -6.92 13.41
N VAL A 358 -17.62 -6.25 13.81
CA VAL A 358 -17.43 -5.85 15.20
C VAL A 358 -18.49 -4.82 15.61
N LEU A 359 -18.79 -3.83 14.76
CA LEU A 359 -19.85 -2.84 15.02
C LEU A 359 -21.25 -3.46 15.10
N ALA A 360 -21.49 -4.52 14.33
CA ALA A 360 -22.73 -5.29 14.36
C ALA A 360 -22.85 -6.13 15.65
N GLU A 361 -21.77 -6.80 16.06
CA GLU A 361 -21.72 -7.66 17.25
C GLU A 361 -21.80 -6.85 18.55
N PHE A 362 -21.03 -5.75 18.64
CA PHE A 362 -21.05 -4.81 19.77
C PHE A 362 -22.14 -3.76 19.59
N SER A 363 -23.38 -4.22 19.51
CA SER A 363 -24.56 -3.40 19.21
C SER A 363 -24.84 -2.26 20.21
N SER A 364 -24.34 -2.35 21.44
CA SER A 364 -24.48 -1.30 22.45
C SER A 364 -23.48 -0.15 22.28
N ALA A 365 -22.46 -0.34 21.45
CA ALA A 365 -21.46 0.68 21.11
C ALA A 365 -21.93 1.47 19.89
N ARG A 366 -22.46 2.67 20.12
CA ARG A 366 -22.99 3.56 19.08
C ARG A 366 -22.33 4.93 19.15
N PRO A 367 -21.12 5.07 18.58
CA PRO A 367 -20.41 6.34 18.58
C PRO A 367 -21.17 7.40 17.74
N PRO A 368 -21.04 8.70 18.09
CA PRO A 368 -21.44 9.80 17.21
C PRO A 368 -20.71 9.74 15.85
N LEU A 369 -21.26 10.40 14.84
CA LEU A 369 -20.84 10.23 13.45
C LEU A 369 -19.36 10.61 13.22
N GLU A 370 -18.89 11.65 13.88
CA GLU A 370 -17.50 12.13 13.82
C GLU A 370 -16.48 11.08 14.27
N TYR A 371 -16.84 10.23 15.22
CA TYR A 371 -15.93 9.22 15.76
C TYR A 371 -15.69 8.07 14.78
N TYR A 372 -16.55 7.84 13.79
CA TYR A 372 -16.25 6.85 12.74
C TYR A 372 -15.04 7.27 11.88
N LEU A 373 -14.75 8.58 11.77
CA LEU A 373 -13.57 9.10 11.09
C LEU A 373 -12.26 8.86 11.88
N ASP A 374 -12.38 8.65 13.19
CA ASP A 374 -11.28 8.31 14.09
C ASP A 374 -11.13 6.80 14.28
N LEU A 375 -12.23 6.06 14.27
CA LEU A 375 -12.29 4.61 14.47
C LEU A 375 -11.91 3.81 13.22
N ILE A 376 -12.44 4.21 12.05
CA ILE A 376 -12.30 3.43 10.82
C ILE A 376 -11.25 4.10 9.92
N PRO A 377 -10.18 3.40 9.53
CA PRO A 377 -9.17 3.93 8.63
C PRO A 377 -9.75 4.37 7.28
N LYS A 378 -9.05 5.28 6.60
CA LYS A 378 -9.41 5.70 5.24
C LYS A 378 -9.31 4.52 4.26
N LEU A 379 -10.30 4.39 3.37
CA LEU A 379 -10.27 3.40 2.29
C LEU A 379 -9.15 3.72 1.30
N ARG A 380 -8.09 2.89 1.30
CA ARG A 380 -6.88 3.12 0.51
C ARG A 380 -7.02 2.68 -0.95
N GLN A 381 -6.23 3.30 -1.82
CA GLN A 381 -6.05 2.87 -3.20
C GLN A 381 -5.22 1.58 -3.25
N ARG A 382 -5.45 0.75 -4.25
CA ARG A 382 -4.67 -0.48 -4.50
C ARG A 382 -3.93 -0.35 -5.84
N TYR A 383 -2.69 -0.82 -5.86
CA TYR A 383 -1.81 -0.69 -7.02
C TYR A 383 -1.79 -1.99 -7.82
N PHE A 384 -1.80 -1.87 -9.14
CA PHE A 384 -1.66 -2.99 -10.08
C PHE A 384 -0.61 -2.64 -11.12
N SER A 385 0.34 -3.55 -11.34
CA SER A 385 1.32 -3.42 -12.43
C SER A 385 0.59 -3.35 -13.77
N ILE A 386 0.93 -2.35 -14.58
CA ILE A 386 0.25 -2.14 -15.86
C ILE A 386 0.67 -3.23 -16.85
N ALA A 387 -0.32 -3.88 -17.46
CA ALA A 387 -0.14 -5.02 -18.34
C ALA A 387 -0.20 -4.68 -19.84
N SER A 388 -0.25 -3.39 -20.19
CA SER A 388 -0.26 -2.88 -21.57
C SER A 388 0.97 -2.03 -21.88
N SER A 389 1.45 -2.07 -23.12
CA SER A 389 2.40 -1.08 -23.62
C SER A 389 1.68 0.22 -24.02
N PRO A 390 2.17 1.41 -23.63
CA PRO A 390 1.62 2.68 -24.08
C PRO A 390 1.85 2.91 -25.59
N LEU A 391 2.79 2.18 -26.21
CA LEU A 391 3.05 2.27 -27.66
C LEU A 391 1.97 1.55 -28.47
N LEU A 392 1.42 0.45 -27.93
CA LEU A 392 0.37 -0.33 -28.57
C LEU A 392 -1.03 0.14 -28.15
N HIS A 393 -1.16 0.63 -26.91
CA HIS A 393 -2.43 1.00 -26.29
C HIS A 393 -2.35 2.40 -25.66
N PRO A 394 -2.23 3.48 -26.45
CA PRO A 394 -1.95 4.83 -25.92
C PRO A 394 -3.08 5.38 -25.02
N ASP A 395 -4.32 4.98 -25.26
CA ASP A 395 -5.50 5.43 -24.53
C ASP A 395 -6.10 4.38 -23.58
N GLN A 396 -5.37 3.29 -23.32
CA GLN A 396 -5.85 2.19 -22.47
C GLN A 396 -4.81 1.73 -21.46
N ILE A 397 -5.28 1.40 -20.25
CA ILE A 397 -4.48 0.77 -19.20
C ILE A 397 -5.04 -0.62 -18.94
N HIS A 398 -4.21 -1.64 -19.13
CA HIS A 398 -4.60 -3.02 -18.86
C HIS A 398 -4.10 -3.43 -17.48
N VAL A 399 -4.90 -4.18 -16.74
CA VAL A 399 -4.52 -4.75 -15.43
C VAL A 399 -4.85 -6.23 -15.36
N CYS A 400 -3.97 -6.99 -14.69
CA CYS A 400 -4.13 -8.41 -14.42
C CYS A 400 -4.44 -8.61 -12.93
N VAL A 401 -5.70 -8.93 -12.61
CA VAL A 401 -6.22 -8.89 -11.23
C VAL A 401 -6.57 -10.30 -10.77
N ALA A 402 -5.83 -10.83 -9.79
CA ALA A 402 -6.27 -12.03 -9.07
C ALA A 402 -7.35 -11.64 -8.06
N VAL A 403 -8.56 -12.20 -8.23
CA VAL A 403 -9.68 -11.94 -7.33
C VAL A 403 -9.44 -12.63 -6.00
N VAL A 404 -9.38 -11.84 -4.93
CA VAL A 404 -9.12 -12.34 -3.58
C VAL A 404 -10.44 -12.76 -2.95
N ARG A 405 -10.62 -14.07 -2.80
CA ARG A 405 -11.66 -14.70 -1.97
C ARG A 405 -11.04 -15.87 -1.22
N TYR A 406 -11.27 -15.94 0.08
CA TYR A 406 -10.73 -17.01 0.92
C TYR A 406 -11.67 -17.31 2.09
N GLN A 407 -11.66 -18.56 2.54
CA GLN A 407 -12.40 -18.97 3.72
C GLN A 407 -11.51 -18.85 4.96
N THR A 408 -12.13 -18.49 6.07
CA THR A 408 -11.50 -18.56 7.40
C THR A 408 -12.29 -19.59 8.22
N HIS A 409 -12.01 -19.70 9.51
CA HIS A 409 -12.85 -20.52 10.40
C HIS A 409 -14.26 -19.93 10.57
N LEU A 410 -14.52 -18.70 10.11
CA LEU A 410 -15.85 -18.13 10.06
C LEU A 410 -16.63 -18.62 8.83
N LYS A 411 -17.95 -18.69 8.97
CA LYS A 411 -18.87 -19.17 7.92
C LYS A 411 -18.84 -18.30 6.66
N GLU A 412 -18.79 -16.99 6.83
CA GLU A 412 -18.76 -16.05 5.70
C GLU A 412 -17.36 -15.99 5.06
N PRO A 413 -17.24 -16.14 3.72
CA PRO A 413 -15.97 -16.03 3.04
C PRO A 413 -15.46 -14.59 3.07
N ARG A 414 -14.15 -14.45 3.27
CA ARG A 414 -13.43 -13.18 3.18
C ARG A 414 -13.15 -12.84 1.73
N PHE A 415 -13.04 -11.54 1.46
CA PHE A 415 -12.81 -11.01 0.13
C PHE A 415 -11.90 -9.79 0.17
N GLY A 416 -11.20 -9.53 -0.92
CA GLY A 416 -10.41 -8.31 -1.09
C GLY A 416 -11.22 -7.22 -1.77
N VAL A 417 -11.52 -6.13 -1.05
CA VAL A 417 -12.40 -5.02 -1.48
C VAL A 417 -12.14 -4.57 -2.92
N CYS A 418 -10.89 -4.22 -3.26
CA CYS A 418 -10.58 -3.74 -4.61
C CYS A 418 -10.69 -4.82 -5.69
N SER A 419 -10.20 -6.03 -5.42
CA SER A 419 -10.20 -7.11 -6.41
C SER A 419 -11.62 -7.60 -6.74
N THR A 420 -12.51 -7.65 -5.75
CA THR A 420 -13.92 -7.98 -5.99
C THR A 420 -14.67 -6.82 -6.59
N PHE A 421 -14.42 -5.58 -6.14
CA PHE A 421 -14.97 -4.38 -6.77
C PHE A 421 -14.71 -4.40 -8.28
N LEU A 422 -13.45 -4.60 -8.69
CA LEU A 422 -13.07 -4.69 -10.10
C LEU A 422 -13.69 -5.90 -10.82
N ALA A 423 -13.74 -7.07 -10.18
CA ALA A 423 -14.30 -8.28 -10.78
C ALA A 423 -15.81 -8.19 -11.03
N ASP A 424 -16.53 -7.47 -10.17
CA ASP A 424 -17.98 -7.32 -10.23
C ASP A 424 -18.42 -6.21 -11.22
N LEU A 425 -17.48 -5.43 -11.76
CA LEU A 425 -17.78 -4.41 -12.78
C LEU A 425 -18.24 -5.08 -14.09
N PRO A 426 -19.36 -4.63 -14.69
CA PRO A 426 -19.81 -5.16 -15.96
C PRO A 426 -18.77 -4.87 -17.05
N ALA A 427 -18.50 -5.87 -17.88
CA ALA A 427 -17.95 -5.61 -19.21
C ALA A 427 -19.10 -5.08 -20.08
N ASN A 428 -18.86 -4.02 -20.88
CA ASN A 428 -19.76 -3.40 -21.88
C ASN A 428 -20.42 -2.07 -21.46
N ALA A 429 -19.77 -0.95 -21.82
CA ALA A 429 -20.44 0.32 -22.13
C ALA A 429 -20.63 0.53 -23.66
N ALA A 430 -20.32 -0.47 -24.49
CA ALA A 430 -20.21 -0.28 -25.94
C ALA A 430 -21.42 -0.75 -26.78
N HIS A 431 -22.45 -1.39 -26.20
CA HIS A 431 -23.56 -1.92 -27.02
C HIS A 431 -24.99 -1.59 -26.57
N ASP A 432 -25.22 -1.06 -25.37
CA ASP A 432 -26.55 -0.59 -24.95
C ASP A 432 -26.52 0.89 -24.55
N ALA A 433 -26.77 1.77 -25.53
CA ALA A 433 -26.85 3.21 -25.33
C ALA A 433 -28.06 3.66 -24.47
N SER A 434 -28.89 2.74 -23.97
CA SER A 434 -30.12 3.03 -23.23
C SER A 434 -30.05 2.79 -21.71
N ALA A 435 -28.91 2.38 -21.16
CA ALA A 435 -28.72 2.20 -19.71
C ALA A 435 -27.41 2.84 -19.23
N SER A 436 -27.35 4.17 -19.27
CA SER A 436 -26.22 4.98 -18.82
C SER A 436 -26.08 5.02 -17.29
N SER A 437 -25.76 3.88 -16.66
CA SER A 437 -24.97 3.88 -15.43
C SER A 437 -23.56 3.45 -15.82
N GLU A 438 -22.83 4.40 -16.41
CA GLU A 438 -21.46 4.17 -16.86
C GLU A 438 -20.56 4.10 -15.63
N VAL A 439 -20.31 2.89 -15.13
CA VAL A 439 -19.52 2.72 -13.90
C VAL A 439 -18.08 3.16 -14.16
N ARG A 440 -17.67 4.21 -13.44
CA ARG A 440 -16.33 4.81 -13.53
C ARG A 440 -15.40 4.26 -12.45
N VAL A 441 -14.16 3.98 -12.83
CA VAL A 441 -13.09 3.54 -11.93
C VAL A 441 -12.08 4.67 -11.75
N PRO A 442 -11.87 5.18 -10.53
CA PRO A 442 -10.96 6.29 -10.31
C PRO A 442 -9.51 5.79 -10.30
N VAL A 443 -8.69 6.33 -11.20
CA VAL A 443 -7.31 5.90 -11.40
C VAL A 443 -6.31 7.04 -11.58
N TRP A 444 -5.06 6.77 -11.23
CA TRP A 444 -3.90 7.59 -11.60
C TRP A 444 -2.65 6.71 -11.73
N ILE A 445 -1.59 7.25 -12.34
CA ILE A 445 -0.35 6.50 -12.60
C ILE A 445 0.65 6.73 -11.48
N ARG A 446 1.10 5.64 -10.88
CA ARG A 446 2.23 5.62 -9.96
C ARG A 446 3.44 5.07 -10.69
N ARG A 447 4.58 5.75 -10.57
CA ARG A 447 5.85 5.23 -11.08
C ARG A 447 6.15 3.88 -10.43
N GLY A 448 6.40 2.87 -11.25
CA GLY A 448 6.61 1.50 -10.78
C GLY A 448 8.04 1.22 -10.33
N CYS A 449 8.28 -0.01 -9.88
CA CYS A 449 9.59 -0.46 -9.42
C CYS A 449 10.45 -1.01 -10.57
N LEU A 450 9.83 -1.36 -11.69
CA LEU A 450 10.50 -1.91 -12.86
C LEU A 450 10.68 -0.81 -13.92
N THR A 451 11.89 -0.69 -14.44
CA THR A 451 12.21 0.19 -15.56
C THR A 451 12.77 -0.65 -16.70
N MET A 452 12.01 -0.72 -17.80
CA MET A 452 12.46 -1.37 -19.04
C MET A 452 13.61 -0.58 -19.67
N PRO A 453 14.67 -1.23 -20.21
CA PRO A 453 15.70 -0.54 -20.98
C PRO A 453 15.11 0.08 -22.25
N SER A 454 15.56 1.29 -22.60
CA SER A 454 15.16 1.96 -23.84
C SER A 454 15.87 1.39 -25.08
N ASP A 455 16.96 0.64 -24.88
CA ASP A 455 17.75 0.03 -25.95
C ASP A 455 17.02 -1.21 -26.53
N PRO A 456 16.64 -1.19 -27.82
CA PRO A 456 16.03 -2.33 -28.51
C PRO A 456 16.93 -3.58 -28.59
N GLU A 457 18.23 -3.45 -28.35
CA GLU A 457 19.22 -4.54 -28.38
C GLU A 457 19.53 -5.11 -26.99
N ALA A 458 19.02 -4.47 -25.92
CA ALA A 458 19.20 -4.93 -24.55
C ALA A 458 18.55 -6.30 -24.32
N GLN A 459 19.26 -7.21 -23.66
CA GLN A 459 18.72 -8.52 -23.29
C GLN A 459 17.87 -8.41 -22.03
N MET A 460 16.76 -9.15 -22.00
CA MET A 460 15.84 -9.16 -20.86
C MET A 460 15.55 -10.59 -20.43
N LEU A 461 15.85 -10.90 -19.16
CA LEU A 461 15.39 -12.08 -18.48
C LEU A 461 14.29 -11.69 -17.51
N MET A 462 13.08 -12.16 -17.77
CA MET A 462 11.88 -11.85 -17.01
C MET A 462 11.41 -13.09 -16.25
N VAL A 463 11.15 -12.97 -14.96
CA VAL A 463 10.61 -14.06 -14.12
C VAL A 463 9.28 -13.63 -13.53
N GLY A 464 8.17 -14.07 -14.15
CA GLY A 464 6.81 -13.71 -13.76
C GLY A 464 6.08 -14.87 -13.08
N LEU A 465 5.62 -14.66 -11.84
CA LEU A 465 4.92 -15.69 -11.08
C LEU A 465 3.42 -15.33 -10.95
N GLY A 466 2.54 -16.12 -11.59
CA GLY A 466 1.10 -15.83 -11.63
C GLY A 466 0.81 -14.43 -12.19
N THR A 467 0.13 -13.59 -11.42
CA THR A 467 -0.12 -12.19 -11.84
C THR A 467 1.15 -11.34 -11.97
N GLY A 468 2.29 -11.82 -11.48
CA GLY A 468 3.63 -11.29 -11.78
C GLY A 468 3.97 -11.18 -13.26
N VAL A 469 3.21 -11.81 -14.16
CA VAL A 469 3.41 -11.66 -15.61
C VAL A 469 2.88 -10.33 -16.17
N ALA A 470 2.08 -9.59 -15.40
CA ALA A 470 1.48 -8.32 -15.83
C ALA A 470 2.49 -7.32 -16.43
N PRO A 471 3.55 -6.88 -15.71
CA PRO A 471 4.51 -5.94 -16.29
C PRO A 471 5.25 -6.53 -17.49
N PHE A 472 5.46 -7.86 -17.53
CA PHE A 472 6.17 -8.51 -18.64
C PHE A 472 5.34 -8.59 -19.91
N ARG A 473 4.01 -8.64 -19.80
CA ARG A 473 3.12 -8.44 -20.95
C ARG A 473 3.33 -7.05 -21.55
N SER A 474 3.43 -6.01 -20.71
CA SER A 474 3.76 -4.65 -21.17
C SER A 474 5.14 -4.56 -21.81
N PHE A 475 6.15 -5.25 -21.25
CA PHE A 475 7.51 -5.25 -21.80
C PHE A 475 7.58 -5.91 -23.18
N VAL A 476 6.96 -7.08 -23.35
CA VAL A 476 6.94 -7.79 -24.64
C VAL A 476 6.18 -7.00 -25.70
N GLN A 477 5.01 -6.43 -25.36
CA GLN A 477 4.28 -5.52 -26.27
C GLN A 477 5.10 -4.27 -26.65
N THR A 478 5.92 -3.77 -25.72
CA THR A 478 6.80 -2.62 -26.00
C THR A 478 7.95 -3.04 -26.90
N ARG A 479 8.56 -4.21 -26.65
CA ARG A 479 9.61 -4.79 -27.50
C ARG A 479 9.14 -4.93 -28.94
N GLN A 480 7.91 -5.39 -29.15
CA GLN A 480 7.28 -5.48 -30.47
C GLN A 480 7.26 -4.16 -31.24
N CYS A 481 7.13 -3.04 -30.53
CA CYS A 481 7.07 -1.71 -31.13
C CYS A 481 8.47 -1.05 -31.30
N MET A 482 9.52 -1.64 -30.72
CA MET A 482 10.88 -1.09 -30.76
C MET A 482 11.63 -1.60 -32.00
N GLN A 483 12.31 -0.69 -32.69
CA GLN A 483 13.15 -1.04 -33.84
C GLN A 483 14.63 -1.02 -33.46
N PRO A 484 15.38 -2.12 -33.68
CA PRO A 484 16.83 -2.14 -33.47
C PRO A 484 17.56 -1.26 -34.48
N SER A 485 18.84 -1.00 -34.20
CA SER A 485 19.71 -0.27 -35.11
C SER A 485 19.80 -0.99 -36.47
N ALA A 486 20.07 -0.25 -37.54
CA ALA A 486 20.22 -0.83 -38.87
C ALA A 486 21.31 -1.91 -38.88
N GLY A 487 20.94 -3.15 -39.23
CA GLY A 487 21.83 -4.30 -39.23
C GLY A 487 21.94 -5.05 -37.89
N CYS A 488 21.27 -4.58 -36.84
CA CYS A 488 21.19 -5.26 -35.54
C CYS A 488 19.89 -6.06 -35.41
N SER A 489 19.91 -7.07 -34.54
CA SER A 489 18.71 -7.82 -34.16
C SER A 489 18.20 -7.35 -32.80
N PRO A 490 16.89 -7.50 -32.50
CA PRO A 490 16.37 -7.22 -31.16
C PRO A 490 17.09 -8.03 -30.08
N GLY A 491 17.24 -7.42 -28.91
CA GLY A 491 17.86 -8.06 -27.76
C GLY A 491 17.09 -9.29 -27.30
N HIS A 492 17.84 -10.32 -26.90
CA HIS A 492 17.26 -11.59 -26.46
C HIS A 492 16.37 -11.41 -25.23
N THR A 493 15.09 -11.76 -25.38
CA THR A 493 14.00 -11.57 -24.41
C THR A 493 13.48 -12.96 -24.03
N VAL A 494 13.61 -13.29 -22.75
CA VAL A 494 13.26 -14.61 -22.19
C VAL A 494 12.28 -14.43 -21.04
N LEU A 495 11.21 -15.22 -21.03
CA LEU A 495 10.23 -15.25 -19.94
C LEU A 495 10.25 -16.61 -19.24
N TYR A 496 10.54 -16.61 -17.94
CA TYR A 496 10.26 -17.69 -17.02
C TYR A 496 8.92 -17.44 -16.34
N PHE A 497 7.92 -18.25 -16.63
CA PHE A 497 6.56 -18.11 -16.09
C PHE A 497 6.22 -19.26 -15.13
N GLY A 498 5.61 -18.95 -13.99
CA GLY A 498 5.19 -19.95 -13.00
C GLY A 498 3.69 -19.92 -12.72
N CYS A 499 3.01 -21.07 -12.85
CA CYS A 499 1.59 -21.23 -12.51
C CYS A 499 1.31 -22.62 -11.90
N ARG A 500 0.04 -22.97 -11.61
CA ARG A 500 -0.31 -24.27 -11.03
C ARG A 500 -0.47 -25.32 -12.11
N HIS A 501 -1.33 -25.05 -13.08
CA HIS A 501 -1.77 -25.99 -14.09
C HIS A 501 -1.83 -25.33 -15.46
N LYS A 502 -1.33 -26.04 -16.48
CA LYS A 502 -1.37 -25.56 -17.87
C LYS A 502 -2.78 -25.23 -18.35
N GLN A 503 -3.75 -26.06 -17.98
CA GLN A 503 -5.14 -25.94 -18.46
C GLN A 503 -6.02 -25.03 -17.61
N GLU A 504 -5.50 -24.48 -16.50
CA GLU A 504 -6.31 -23.66 -15.59
C GLU A 504 -5.84 -22.21 -15.47
N ASP A 505 -4.54 -22.01 -15.26
CA ASP A 505 -4.00 -20.70 -14.86
C ASP A 505 -2.71 -20.31 -15.61
N PHE A 506 -2.55 -20.82 -16.84
CA PHE A 506 -1.57 -20.34 -17.80
C PHE A 506 -2.03 -19.01 -18.42
N LEU A 507 -1.86 -17.92 -17.67
CA LEU A 507 -2.30 -16.58 -18.05
C LEU A 507 -1.70 -16.13 -19.39
N TYR A 508 -2.55 -15.61 -20.28
CA TYR A 508 -2.17 -15.10 -21.60
C TYR A 508 -1.48 -16.11 -22.53
N SER A 509 -1.70 -17.42 -22.35
CA SER A 509 -1.06 -18.50 -23.14
C SER A 509 -1.01 -18.21 -24.65
N ASN A 510 -2.14 -17.81 -25.23
CA ASN A 510 -2.27 -17.58 -26.67
C ASN A 510 -1.45 -16.36 -27.13
N GLU A 511 -1.33 -15.32 -26.30
CA GLU A 511 -0.53 -14.14 -26.64
C GLU A 511 0.96 -14.48 -26.63
N TRP A 512 1.41 -15.33 -25.69
CA TRP A 512 2.81 -15.76 -25.67
C TRP A 512 3.20 -16.58 -26.90
N GLU A 513 2.29 -17.43 -27.40
CA GLU A 513 2.52 -18.18 -28.64
C GLU A 513 2.70 -17.26 -29.85
N VAL A 514 1.90 -16.19 -29.94
CA VAL A 514 2.04 -15.16 -30.99
C VAL A 514 3.39 -14.45 -30.87
N HIS A 515 3.76 -13.98 -29.68
CA HIS A 515 5.04 -13.27 -29.49
C HIS A 515 6.28 -14.16 -29.71
N LEU A 516 6.18 -15.47 -29.46
CA LEU A 516 7.23 -16.45 -29.80
C LEU A 516 7.38 -16.59 -31.32
N HIS A 517 6.26 -16.65 -32.04
CA HIS A 517 6.25 -16.72 -33.50
C HIS A 517 6.85 -15.45 -34.13
N ASP A 518 6.41 -14.28 -33.66
CA ASP A 518 6.82 -12.97 -34.17
C ASP A 518 8.22 -12.55 -33.70
N LYS A 519 8.81 -13.33 -32.78
CA LYS A 519 10.15 -13.12 -32.21
C LYS A 519 10.28 -11.83 -31.39
N ASP A 520 9.18 -11.34 -30.82
CA ASP A 520 9.21 -10.32 -29.75
C ASP A 520 9.63 -10.94 -28.41
N LEU A 521 9.33 -12.23 -28.25
CA LEU A 521 9.77 -13.10 -27.17
C LEU A 521 10.56 -14.24 -27.81
N GLN A 522 11.81 -14.47 -27.40
CA GLN A 522 12.64 -15.52 -28.01
C GLN A 522 12.52 -16.86 -27.30
N GLU A 523 12.33 -16.85 -25.97
CA GLU A 523 12.15 -18.07 -25.20
C GLU A 523 11.09 -17.92 -24.11
N LEU A 524 10.29 -18.98 -23.93
CA LEU A 524 9.29 -19.09 -22.87
C LEU A 524 9.50 -20.40 -22.11
N HIS A 525 9.77 -20.29 -20.81
CA HIS A 525 9.98 -21.41 -19.90
C HIS A 525 8.88 -21.44 -18.85
N VAL A 526 7.96 -22.39 -18.93
CA VAL A 526 6.79 -22.44 -18.04
C VAL A 526 6.91 -23.55 -17.02
N ALA A 527 6.85 -23.19 -15.73
CA ALA A 527 6.80 -24.11 -14.62
C ALA A 527 5.35 -24.33 -14.15
N PHE A 528 4.82 -25.52 -14.41
CA PHE A 528 3.53 -25.99 -13.88
C PHE A 528 3.76 -26.71 -12.55
N SER A 529 3.39 -26.08 -11.45
CA SER A 529 3.71 -26.60 -10.11
C SER A 529 2.88 -27.79 -9.66
N ARG A 530 1.80 -28.12 -10.38
CA ARG A 530 0.81 -29.15 -9.97
C ARG A 530 0.37 -30.10 -11.09
N ASP A 531 0.94 -30.03 -12.29
CA ASP A 531 0.62 -30.95 -13.40
C ASP A 531 1.27 -32.34 -13.24
N GLN A 532 2.16 -32.49 -12.25
CA GLN A 532 2.84 -33.72 -11.92
C GLN A 532 3.05 -33.83 -10.40
N GLU A 533 3.34 -35.04 -9.90
CA GLU A 533 3.49 -35.30 -8.45
C GLU A 533 4.59 -34.43 -7.80
N ARG A 534 5.73 -34.28 -8.49
CA ARG A 534 6.81 -33.40 -8.04
C ARG A 534 6.51 -31.95 -8.40
N LYS A 535 6.57 -31.06 -7.40
CA LYS A 535 6.42 -29.62 -7.65
C LYS A 535 7.58 -29.07 -8.50
N VAL A 536 7.24 -28.48 -9.64
CA VAL A 536 8.18 -27.77 -10.51
C VAL A 536 7.95 -26.27 -10.39
N TYR A 537 9.01 -25.53 -10.12
CA TYR A 537 8.99 -24.07 -9.99
C TYR A 537 10.02 -23.45 -10.93
N VAL A 538 9.91 -22.13 -11.16
CA VAL A 538 10.79 -21.41 -12.10
C VAL A 538 12.27 -21.57 -11.77
N GLN A 539 12.64 -21.59 -10.49
CA GLN A 539 14.05 -21.77 -10.09
C GLN A 539 14.61 -23.13 -10.53
N HIS A 540 13.78 -24.18 -10.63
CA HIS A 540 14.22 -25.48 -11.12
C HIS A 540 14.50 -25.44 -12.63
N LEU A 541 13.69 -24.69 -13.40
CA LEU A 541 13.94 -24.50 -14.84
C LEU A 541 15.20 -23.66 -15.08
N MET A 542 15.39 -22.63 -14.26
CA MET A 542 16.60 -21.80 -14.26
C MET A 542 17.85 -22.62 -13.94
N GLU A 543 17.79 -23.51 -12.95
CA GLU A 543 18.90 -24.40 -12.59
C GLU A 543 19.34 -25.34 -13.72
N VAL A 544 18.47 -25.63 -14.70
CA VAL A 544 18.81 -26.43 -15.90
C VAL A 544 19.53 -25.58 -16.95
N GLN A 545 19.29 -24.26 -16.99
CA GLN A 545 19.81 -23.36 -18.03
C GLN A 545 20.97 -22.47 -17.54
N ARG A 546 21.80 -22.96 -16.63
CA ARG A 546 22.87 -22.19 -15.95
C ARG A 546 23.77 -21.42 -16.92
N ALA A 547 24.22 -22.05 -18.00
CA ALA A 547 25.07 -21.42 -19.00
C ALA A 547 24.43 -20.18 -19.64
N LYS A 548 23.14 -20.24 -20.00
CA LYS A 548 22.40 -19.09 -20.56
C LYS A 548 22.17 -17.99 -19.52
N LEU A 549 21.92 -18.38 -18.26
CA LEU A 549 21.78 -17.44 -17.16
C LEU A 549 23.09 -16.70 -16.90
N TRP A 550 24.24 -17.38 -16.99
CA TRP A 550 25.54 -16.75 -16.87
C TRP A 550 25.81 -15.74 -18.00
N ASP A 551 25.44 -16.07 -19.23
CA ASP A 551 25.52 -15.14 -20.36
C ASP A 551 24.72 -13.86 -20.08
N THR A 552 23.53 -13.99 -19.49
CA THR A 552 22.71 -12.84 -19.07
C THR A 552 23.35 -12.07 -17.91
N LEU A 553 23.95 -12.73 -16.93
CA LEU A 553 24.58 -12.08 -15.77
C LEU A 553 25.88 -11.34 -16.11
N SER A 554 26.64 -11.87 -17.07
CA SER A 554 27.99 -11.39 -17.42
C SER A 554 27.98 -10.25 -18.44
N LYS A 555 26.99 -10.21 -19.34
CA LYS A 555 26.90 -9.18 -20.39
C LYS A 555 26.41 -7.84 -19.84
N PRO A 556 27.06 -6.70 -20.21
CA PRO A 556 26.73 -5.39 -19.66
C PRO A 556 25.33 -4.88 -20.07
N ASN A 557 24.84 -5.26 -21.26
CA ASN A 557 23.53 -4.83 -21.78
C ASN A 557 22.43 -5.87 -21.53
N SER A 558 22.41 -6.43 -20.32
CA SER A 558 21.49 -7.48 -19.91
C SER A 558 20.81 -7.11 -18.60
N TYR A 559 19.51 -7.37 -18.54
CA TYR A 559 18.62 -6.95 -17.46
C TYR A 559 17.81 -8.14 -16.95
N ILE A 560 17.64 -8.21 -15.63
CA ILE A 560 16.93 -9.26 -14.93
C ILE A 560 15.78 -8.61 -14.15
N PHE A 561 14.58 -9.15 -14.34
CA PHE A 561 13.37 -8.68 -13.72
C PHE A 561 12.64 -9.83 -13.03
N ILE A 562 12.20 -9.61 -11.79
CA ILE A 562 11.37 -10.56 -11.05
C ILE A 562 10.07 -9.86 -10.65
N ALA A 563 8.93 -10.46 -10.95
CA ALA A 563 7.64 -9.96 -10.49
C ALA A 563 6.71 -11.07 -9.97
N GLY A 564 6.00 -10.79 -8.87
CA GLY A 564 5.05 -11.72 -8.25
C GLY A 564 5.07 -11.70 -6.72
N PRO A 565 4.76 -12.82 -6.04
CA PRO A 565 4.64 -12.84 -4.60
C PRO A 565 6.00 -12.66 -3.90
N SER A 566 6.02 -11.86 -2.84
CA SER A 566 7.19 -11.51 -1.99
C SER A 566 7.69 -12.63 -1.05
N ASN A 567 7.19 -13.85 -1.22
CA ASN A 567 7.48 -14.98 -0.35
C ASN A 567 8.89 -15.58 -0.58
N GLN A 568 9.05 -16.91 -0.53
CA GLN A 568 10.34 -17.56 -0.74
C GLN A 568 10.85 -17.46 -2.19
N ALA A 569 9.99 -17.17 -3.17
CA ALA A 569 10.36 -17.27 -4.59
C ALA A 569 11.48 -16.29 -5.01
N PRO A 570 11.44 -14.98 -4.69
CA PRO A 570 12.54 -14.06 -5.00
C PRO A 570 13.87 -14.49 -4.37
N LYS A 571 13.84 -14.98 -3.12
CA LYS A 571 15.02 -15.50 -2.42
C LYS A 571 15.59 -16.73 -3.12
N ALA A 572 14.72 -17.65 -3.55
CA ALA A 572 15.12 -18.86 -4.27
C ALA A 572 15.73 -18.54 -5.64
N ILE A 573 15.15 -17.59 -6.39
CA ILE A 573 15.69 -17.14 -7.68
C ILE A 573 17.07 -16.48 -7.49
N ARG A 574 17.19 -15.58 -6.50
CA ARG A 574 18.47 -14.93 -6.18
C ARG A 574 19.56 -15.94 -5.79
N ARG A 575 19.19 -16.99 -5.05
CA ARG A 575 20.09 -18.12 -4.74
C ARG A 575 20.58 -18.80 -6.03
N VAL A 576 19.68 -19.13 -6.95
CA VAL A 576 20.06 -19.76 -8.22
C VAL A 576 20.99 -18.86 -9.03
N LEU A 577 20.71 -17.56 -9.15
CA LEU A 577 21.59 -16.62 -9.85
C LEU A 577 22.98 -16.55 -9.19
N LYS A 578 23.05 -16.58 -7.86
CA LYS A 578 24.32 -16.63 -7.13
C LYS A 578 25.08 -17.93 -7.41
N GLU A 579 24.39 -19.07 -7.40
CA GLU A 579 25.00 -20.37 -7.70
C GLU A 579 25.51 -20.44 -9.14
N VAL A 580 24.79 -19.88 -10.10
CA VAL A 580 25.24 -19.74 -11.50
C VAL A 580 26.51 -18.89 -11.57
N ALA A 581 26.56 -17.75 -10.88
CA ALA A 581 27.75 -16.90 -10.85
C ALA A 581 28.98 -17.60 -10.24
N ILE A 582 28.77 -18.48 -9.25
CA ILE A 582 29.84 -19.28 -8.64
C ILE A 582 30.31 -20.39 -9.58
N THR A 583 29.37 -21.14 -10.17
CA THR A 583 29.68 -22.36 -10.93
C THR A 583 30.12 -22.06 -12.36
N GLU A 584 29.33 -21.30 -13.11
CA GLU A 584 29.62 -20.96 -14.51
C GLU A 584 30.58 -19.76 -14.61
N GLY A 585 30.44 -18.80 -13.69
CA GLY A 585 31.29 -17.62 -13.64
C GLY A 585 32.60 -17.80 -12.89
N GLN A 586 32.81 -18.96 -12.25
CA GLN A 586 33.99 -19.28 -11.44
C GLN A 586 34.28 -18.22 -10.35
N LEU A 587 33.25 -17.52 -9.89
CA LEU A 587 33.38 -16.51 -8.85
C LEU A 587 33.37 -17.15 -7.45
N THR A 588 34.04 -16.51 -6.49
CA THR A 588 33.83 -16.84 -5.08
C THR A 588 32.43 -16.44 -4.65
N ALA A 589 31.93 -17.02 -3.55
CA ALA A 589 30.61 -16.68 -3.01
C ALA A 589 30.49 -15.17 -2.67
N GLU A 590 31.58 -14.55 -2.22
CA GLU A 590 31.65 -13.11 -1.93
C GLU A 590 31.58 -12.27 -3.21
N HIS A 591 32.38 -12.62 -4.23
CA HIS A 591 32.34 -11.93 -5.52
C HIS A 591 30.99 -12.08 -6.23
N ALA A 592 30.31 -13.21 -6.07
CA ALA A 592 28.95 -13.40 -6.57
C ALA A 592 27.94 -12.46 -5.88
N ASP A 593 28.05 -12.28 -4.55
CA ASP A 593 27.21 -11.31 -3.83
C ASP A 593 27.49 -9.86 -4.26
N ILE A 594 28.77 -9.52 -4.48
CA ILE A 594 29.18 -8.20 -4.98
C ILE A 594 28.61 -7.97 -6.40
N LEU A 595 28.68 -8.97 -7.27
CA LEU A 595 28.10 -8.91 -8.62
C LEU A 595 26.60 -8.61 -8.56
N LEU A 596 25.83 -9.39 -7.79
CA LEU A 596 24.37 -9.19 -7.70
C LEU A 596 24.02 -7.82 -7.10
N LYS A 597 24.74 -7.38 -6.05
CA LYS A 597 24.56 -6.03 -5.47
C LYS A 597 24.89 -4.92 -6.48
N ARG A 598 25.92 -5.11 -7.31
CA ARG A 598 26.26 -4.17 -8.38
C ARG A 598 25.14 -4.11 -9.42
N LEU A 599 24.62 -5.25 -9.86
CA LEU A 599 23.50 -5.30 -10.80
C LEU A 599 22.24 -4.62 -10.24
N GLU A 600 21.94 -4.81 -8.95
CA GLU A 600 20.85 -4.11 -8.25
C GLU A 600 21.09 -2.59 -8.25
N ALA A 601 22.31 -2.14 -7.93
CA ALA A 601 22.68 -0.73 -7.90
C ALA A 601 22.68 -0.06 -9.29
N GLU A 602 22.97 -0.83 -10.35
CA GLU A 602 22.93 -0.41 -11.75
C GLU A 602 21.52 -0.48 -12.36
N HIS A 603 20.48 -0.85 -11.58
CA HIS A 603 19.12 -1.13 -12.07
C HIS A 603 19.08 -2.21 -13.18
N ARG A 604 20.06 -3.11 -13.20
CA ARG A 604 20.10 -4.27 -14.11
C ARG A 604 19.52 -5.53 -13.47
N PHE A 605 19.35 -5.54 -12.16
CA PHE A 605 18.56 -6.54 -11.46
C PHE A 605 17.48 -5.84 -10.63
N GLN A 606 16.22 -6.01 -11.03
CA GLN A 606 15.06 -5.33 -10.46
C GLN A 606 13.99 -6.32 -10.00
N CYS A 607 13.33 -6.01 -8.89
CA CYS A 607 12.27 -6.84 -8.30
C CYS A 607 11.04 -5.99 -8.01
N GLU A 608 9.87 -6.49 -8.38
CA GLU A 608 8.57 -5.95 -7.99
C GLU A 608 7.75 -7.06 -7.35
N THR A 609 7.69 -7.06 -6.02
CA THR A 609 7.03 -8.13 -5.28
C THR A 609 6.03 -7.59 -4.26
N TRP A 610 4.98 -8.38 -3.99
CA TRP A 610 3.86 -8.00 -3.13
C TRP A 610 3.30 -9.16 -2.31
#